data_AF-X0SYB3-F1
#
_entry.id   AF-X0SYB3-F1
#
_cell.length_a   1.000
_cell.length_b   1.000
_cell.length_c   1.000
_cell.angle_alpha   90.00
_cell.angle_beta   90.00
_cell.angle_gamma   90.00
#
_symmetry.space_group_name_H-M   'P 1'
#
loop_
_entity.id
_entity.type
_entity.pdbx_description
1 polymer ?
#
loop_
_entity_poly.entity_id
_entity_poly.type
_entity_poly.pdbx_seq_one_letter_code
_entity_poly.pdbx_strand_id
1 'polypeptide(L)'
;MTSDSLASLRGRIGGLALAAQRDPREYTAKARAAFLDRFECEVDPDGVLPPAERHRRASAARRCYFIRLAYRSAQARRRKGDG
;
A
#
# COMPACT_ATOMS: atom_id res chain seq x y z
N MET A 1 -25.57 -15.09 1.60
CA MET A 1 -24.41 -15.40 2.46
C MET A 1 -23.19 -15.50 1.54
N THR A 2 -22.53 -14.37 1.28
CA THR A 2 -21.43 -14.30 0.30
C THR A 2 -20.30 -15.19 0.76
N SER A 3 -19.93 -16.19 -0.03
CA SER A 3 -18.80 -17.06 0.29
C SER A 3 -17.55 -16.20 0.41
N ASP A 4 -17.13 -15.92 1.63
CA ASP A 4 -15.74 -15.56 1.86
C ASP A 4 -14.97 -16.85 1.54
N SER A 5 -14.48 -16.88 0.30
CA SER A 5 -13.97 -18.06 -0.37
C SER A 5 -12.83 -18.68 0.45
N LEU A 6 -12.77 -20.01 0.52
CA LEU A 6 -11.68 -20.76 1.19
C LEU A 6 -10.27 -20.23 0.83
N ALA A 7 -10.09 -19.61 -0.34
CA ALA A 7 -8.86 -18.92 -0.74
C ALA A 7 -8.48 -17.75 0.19
N SER A 8 -9.43 -16.92 0.60
CA SER A 8 -9.22 -15.79 1.53
C SER A 8 -8.73 -16.31 2.89
N LEU A 9 -9.37 -17.36 3.41
CA LEU A 9 -8.97 -17.99 4.66
C LEU A 9 -7.57 -18.62 4.57
N ARG A 10 -7.26 -19.32 3.48
CA ARG A 10 -5.92 -19.90 3.24
C ARG A 10 -4.84 -18.81 3.21
N GLY A 11 -5.10 -17.69 2.55
CA GLY A 11 -4.18 -16.55 2.53
C GLY A 11 -3.91 -15.99 3.93
N ARG A 12 -4.96 -15.85 4.75
CA ARG A 12 -4.83 -15.39 6.14
C ARG A 12 -4.02 -16.37 7.00
N ILE A 13 -4.27 -17.67 6.89
CA ILE A 13 -3.51 -18.71 7.62
C ILE A 13 -2.03 -18.63 7.26
N GLY A 14 -1.69 -18.59 5.97
CA GLY A 14 -0.29 -18.51 5.53
C GLY A 14 0.42 -17.24 6.02
N GLY A 15 -0.24 -16.09 5.94
CA GLY A 15 0.32 -14.83 6.43
C GLY A 15 0.59 -14.83 7.94
N LEU A 16 -0.36 -15.32 8.75
CA LEU A 16 -0.21 -15.42 10.20
C LEU A 16 0.86 -16.45 10.60
N ALA A 17 0.89 -17.61 9.93
CA ALA A 17 1.90 -18.63 10.19
C ALA A 17 3.33 -18.13 9.93
N LEU A 18 3.53 -17.35 8.87
CA LEU A 18 4.82 -16.73 8.57
C LEU A 18 5.19 -15.66 9.61
N ALA A 19 4.25 -14.79 9.98
CA ALA A 19 4.47 -13.74 10.96
C ALA A 19 4.76 -14.27 12.38
N ALA A 20 4.26 -15.47 12.72
CA ALA A 20 4.59 -16.14 13.98
C ALA A 20 6.05 -16.63 14.04
N GLN A 21 6.71 -16.78 12.88
CA GLN A 21 8.07 -17.33 12.79
C GLN A 21 9.14 -16.28 12.50
N ARG A 22 8.78 -15.16 11.85
CA ARG A 22 9.72 -14.13 11.39
C ARG A 22 9.15 -12.74 11.63
N ASP A 23 9.99 -11.76 11.94
CA ASP A 23 9.55 -10.37 12.03
C ASP A 23 9.05 -9.92 10.64
N PRO A 24 7.78 -9.48 10.52
CA PRO A 24 7.24 -8.90 9.29
C PRO A 24 8.07 -7.78 8.70
N ARG A 25 8.80 -7.01 9.51
CA ARG A 25 9.68 -5.94 9.05
C ARG A 25 10.81 -6.46 8.19
N GLU A 26 11.30 -7.67 8.44
CA GLU A 26 12.42 -8.25 7.70
C GLU A 26 11.98 -8.76 6.32
N TYR A 27 10.97 -9.63 6.28
CA TYR A 27 10.56 -10.26 5.02
C TYR A 27 9.74 -9.33 4.11
N THR A 28 9.19 -8.23 4.64
CA THR A 28 8.53 -7.20 3.82
C THR A 28 9.43 -6.02 3.46
N ALA A 29 10.66 -5.94 3.99
CA ALA A 29 11.56 -4.79 3.79
C ALA A 29 11.75 -4.43 2.31
N LYS A 30 12.09 -5.42 1.47
CA LYS A 30 12.30 -5.22 0.02
C LYS A 30 11.05 -4.70 -0.69
N ALA A 31 9.89 -5.27 -0.38
CA ALA A 31 8.62 -4.84 -0.97
C ALA A 31 8.26 -3.41 -0.53
N ARG A 32 8.52 -3.07 0.73
CA ARG A 32 8.29 -1.71 1.25
C ARG A 32 9.22 -0.70 0.61
N ALA A 33 10.50 -1.04 0.42
CA ALA A 33 11.47 -0.18 -0.28
C ALA A 33 11.03 0.07 -1.73
N ALA A 34 10.76 -0.97 -2.51
CA ALA A 34 10.30 -0.84 -3.89
C ALA A 34 9.00 -0.03 -4.01
N PHE A 35 8.07 -0.19 -3.06
CA PHE A 35 6.85 0.62 -3.01
C PHE A 35 7.13 2.10 -2.71
N LEU A 36 8.18 2.44 -1.96
CA LEU A 36 8.59 3.82 -1.73
C LEU A 36 9.29 4.40 -2.95
N ASP A 37 10.22 3.65 -3.55
CA ASP A 37 11.02 4.08 -4.71
C ASP A 37 10.15 4.53 -5.88
N ARG A 38 9.01 3.86 -6.09
CA ARG A 38 8.07 4.24 -7.16
C ARG A 38 7.64 5.72 -7.07
N PHE A 39 7.52 6.28 -5.85
CA PHE A 39 7.07 7.66 -5.67
C PHE A 39 8.18 8.64 -5.96
N GLU A 40 9.45 8.25 -5.80
CA GLU A 40 10.58 9.06 -6.24
C GLU A 40 10.63 9.14 -7.76
N CYS A 41 10.46 8.00 -8.45
CA CYS A 41 10.35 7.98 -9.91
C CYS A 41 9.12 8.73 -10.43
N GLU A 42 8.00 8.71 -9.70
CA GLU A 42 6.77 9.43 -10.09
C GLU A 42 6.94 10.95 -10.02
N VAL A 43 7.67 11.46 -9.03
CA VAL A 43 7.84 12.91 -8.82
C VAL A 43 9.09 13.50 -9.47
N ASP A 44 10.04 12.65 -9.86
CA ASP A 44 11.28 13.02 -10.53
C ASP A 44 11.72 11.94 -11.55
N PRO A 45 10.98 11.77 -12.67
CA PRO A 45 11.29 10.74 -13.66
C PRO A 45 12.69 10.90 -14.29
N ASP A 46 13.13 12.15 -14.46
CA ASP A 46 14.41 12.51 -15.07
C ASP A 46 15.55 12.63 -14.03
N GLY A 47 15.25 12.49 -12.73
CA GLY A 47 16.25 12.50 -11.66
C GLY A 47 16.94 13.86 -11.42
N VAL A 48 16.34 14.96 -11.85
CA VAL A 48 16.95 16.31 -11.87
C VAL A 48 16.78 17.06 -10.55
N LEU A 49 15.89 16.61 -9.67
CA LEU A 49 15.65 17.30 -8.40
C LEU A 49 16.76 17.01 -7.38
N PRO A 50 17.11 18.00 -6.53
CA PRO A 50 17.93 17.76 -5.35
C PRO A 50 17.31 16.66 -4.46
N PRO A 51 18.13 15.79 -3.82
CA PRO A 51 17.63 14.65 -3.05
C PRO A 51 16.59 15.01 -1.98
N ALA A 52 16.82 16.09 -1.23
CA ALA A 52 15.91 16.55 -0.19
C ALA A 52 14.52 16.94 -0.76
N GLU A 53 14.50 17.59 -1.92
CA GLU A 53 13.26 18.00 -2.59
C GLU A 53 12.55 16.80 -3.20
N ARG A 54 13.28 15.86 -3.80
CA ARG A 54 12.74 14.60 -4.30
C ARG A 54 12.05 13.80 -3.18
N HIS A 55 12.72 13.62 -2.04
CA HIS A 55 12.15 12.93 -0.88
C HIS A 55 10.92 13.66 -0.30
N ARG A 56 10.95 15.00 -0.24
CA ARG A 56 9.80 15.81 0.20
C ARG A 56 8.59 15.56 -0.71
N ARG A 57 8.79 15.61 -2.03
CA ARG A 57 7.73 15.36 -3.03
C ARG A 57 7.22 13.93 -2.99
N ALA A 58 8.11 12.94 -2.92
CA ALA A 58 7.75 11.53 -2.85
C ALA A 58 6.93 11.22 -1.58
N SER A 59 7.30 11.83 -0.45
CA SER A 59 6.54 11.73 0.80
C SER A 59 5.13 12.30 0.67
N ALA A 60 4.96 13.44 -0.02
CA ALA A 60 3.66 14.04 -0.29
C ALA A 60 2.82 13.19 -1.25
N ALA A 61 3.43 12.68 -2.33
CA ALA A 61 2.79 11.80 -3.30
C ALA A 61 2.27 10.51 -2.64
N ARG A 62 3.09 9.89 -1.78
CA ARG A 62 2.70 8.72 -0.98
C ARG A 62 1.49 9.00 -0.09
N ARG A 63 1.47 10.14 0.61
CA ARG A 63 0.31 10.54 1.44
C ARG A 63 -0.95 10.70 0.57
N CYS A 64 -0.83 11.39 -0.56
CA CYS A 64 -1.92 11.58 -1.51
C CYS A 64 -2.49 10.24 -2.03
N TYR A 65 -1.62 9.28 -2.36
CA TYR A 65 -2.03 7.95 -2.81
C TYR A 65 -2.96 7.24 -1.81
N PHE A 66 -2.58 7.21 -0.52
CA PHE A 66 -3.42 6.58 0.51
C PHE A 66 -4.72 7.34 0.77
N ILE A 67 -4.70 8.68 0.73
CA ILE A 67 -5.91 9.50 0.85
C ILE A 67 -6.88 9.19 -0.29
N ARG A 68 -6.39 9.10 -1.54
CA ARG A 68 -7.21 8.72 -2.71
C ARG A 68 -7.82 7.33 -2.54
N LEU A 69 -7.07 6.36 -2.03
CA LEU A 69 -7.57 5.02 -1.77
C LEU A 69 -8.69 5.03 -0.70
N ALA A 70 -8.48 5.74 0.41
CA ALA A 70 -9.48 5.88 1.47
C ALA A 70 -10.75 6.58 0.96
N TYR A 71 -10.60 7.64 0.18
CA TYR A 71 -11.71 8.37 -0.44
C TYR A 71 -12.54 7.45 -1.36
N ARG A 72 -11.90 6.69 -2.25
CA ARG A 72 -12.59 5.71 -3.12
C ARG A 72 -13.30 4.63 -2.31
N SER A 73 -12.64 4.14 -1.26
CA SER A 73 -13.23 3.14 -0.35
C SER A 73 -14.48 3.66 0.37
N ALA A 74 -14.44 4.91 0.83
CA ALA A 74 -15.59 5.57 1.46
C ALA A 74 -16.76 5.74 0.48
N GLN A 75 -16.48 6.15 -0.76
CA GLN A 75 -17.50 6.24 -1.81
C GLN A 75 -18.15 4.89 -2.11
N ALA A 76 -17.37 3.81 -2.22
CA ALA A 76 -17.89 2.47 -2.48
C ALA A 76 -18.81 1.98 -1.35
N ARG A 77 -18.45 2.24 -0.09
CA ARG A 77 -19.29 1.90 1.07
C ARG A 77 -20.61 2.67 1.08
N ARG A 78 -20.59 3.97 0.75
CA ARG A 78 -21.82 4.78 0.65
C ARG A 78 -22.79 4.21 -0.37
N ARG A 79 -22.31 3.93 -1.58
CA ARG A 79 -23.13 3.32 -2.65
C ARG A 79 -23.78 1.98 -2.27
N LYS A 80 -23.14 1.21 -1.39
CA LYS A 80 -23.67 -0.08 -0.91
C LYS A 80 -24.68 0.10 0.24
N GLY A 81 -24.58 1.18 1.01
CA GLY A 81 -25.52 1.51 2.07
C GLY A 81 -26.77 2.25 1.58
N ASP A 82 -26.66 2.95 0.45
CA ASP A 82 -27.76 3.64 -0.22
C ASP A 82 -28.61 2.71 -1.13
N GLY A 83 -28.34 1.40 -1.13
CA GLY A 83 -29.01 0.41 -1.98
C GLY A 83 -29.47 -0.84 -1.23
#